data_AF-A0A2S2FB25-F1
#
_entry.id   AF-A0A2S2FB25-F1
#
_cell.length_a   1.000
_cell.length_b   1.000
_cell.length_c   1.000
_cell.angle_alpha   90.00
_cell.angle_beta   90.00
_cell.angle_gamma   90.00
#
_symmetry.space_group_name_H-M   'P 1'
#
loop_
_entity.id
_entity.type
_entity.pdbx_description
1 polymer ?
#
loop_
_entity_poly.entity_id
_entity_poly.type
_entity_poly.pdbx_seq_one_letter_code
_entity_poly.pdbx_strand_id
1 'polypeptide(L)' 'MPISIGEMINRHSSQEGYTDPTISKIIWRTKMVTAGQKPGTGFYFCVQCGHRVYLEIGTDRLPPCTKCLGNQFNNKNA' A
#
# COMPACT_ATOMS: atom_id res chain seq x y z
N MET A 1 46.73 -21.79 16.50
CA MET A 1 46.01 -20.96 17.47
C MET A 1 44.60 -20.74 16.93
N PRO A 2 43.55 -21.38 17.49
CA PRO A 2 42.19 -21.21 16.97
C PRO A 2 41.62 -19.88 17.47
N ILE A 3 41.04 -19.11 16.56
CA ILE A 3 40.31 -17.88 16.88
C ILE A 3 38.93 -18.31 17.39
N SER A 4 38.69 -18.11 18.68
CA SER A 4 37.38 -18.28 19.31
C SER A 4 36.40 -17.25 18.74
N ILE A 5 35.49 -17.69 17.88
CA ILE A 5 34.34 -16.87 17.48
C ILE A 5 33.24 -17.16 18.51
N GLY A 6 33.21 -16.35 19.57
CA GLY A 6 32.12 -16.29 20.53
C GLY A 6 30.91 -15.58 19.93
N GLU A 7 29.87 -16.37 19.68
CA GLU A 7 28.51 -16.16 20.18
C GLU A 7 28.07 -14.71 20.49
N MET A 8 27.08 -14.19 19.76
CA MET A 8 25.71 -14.06 20.27
C MET A 8 24.86 -13.23 19.31
N ILE A 9 24.05 -13.99 18.58
CA ILE A 9 22.84 -13.55 17.89
C ILE A 9 21.94 -12.73 18.84
N ASN A 10 21.94 -11.41 18.69
CA ASN A 10 20.89 -10.57 19.24
C ASN A 10 19.63 -10.76 18.40
N ARG A 11 18.90 -11.85 18.67
CA ARG A 11 17.55 -12.11 18.18
C ARG A 11 16.60 -11.14 18.88
N HIS A 12 16.46 -9.93 18.35
CA HIS A 12 15.24 -9.17 18.58
C HIS A 12 14.14 -9.75 17.69
N SER A 13 13.34 -10.58 18.36
CA SER A 13 12.08 -11.13 17.92
C SER A 13 11.18 -10.07 17.29
N SER A 14 10.77 -10.30 16.04
CA SER A 14 9.51 -9.78 15.47
C SER A 14 9.17 -10.66 14.27
N GLN A 15 8.59 -11.81 14.58
CA GLN A 15 7.86 -12.65 13.62
C GLN A 15 6.57 -11.93 13.26
N GLU A 16 6.43 -11.39 12.04
CA GLU A 16 5.10 -11.18 11.44
C GLU A 16 5.18 -11.48 9.93
N GLY A 17 4.59 -12.60 9.52
CA GLY A 17 4.17 -12.83 8.14
C GLY A 17 5.18 -13.52 7.23
N TYR A 18 4.97 -14.82 7.02
CA TYR A 18 5.46 -15.55 5.87
C TYR A 18 4.94 -14.89 4.57
N THR A 19 5.80 -14.16 3.85
CA THR A 19 5.55 -13.81 2.44
C THR A 19 6.85 -13.90 1.66
N ASP A 20 6.91 -14.86 0.75
CA ASP A 20 7.96 -15.06 -0.26
C ASP A 20 8.59 -13.74 -0.76
N PRO A 21 9.93 -13.58 -0.75
CA PRO A 21 10.59 -12.31 -1.11
C PRO A 21 10.53 -11.97 -2.61
N THR A 22 10.05 -12.88 -3.46
CA THR A 22 9.94 -12.69 -4.92
C THR A 22 8.53 -12.23 -5.31
N ILE A 23 7.48 -12.79 -4.71
CA ILE A 23 6.09 -12.36 -4.87
C ILE A 23 5.80 -11.09 -4.05
N SER A 24 6.46 -10.92 -2.90
CA SER A 24 6.32 -9.75 -2.03
C SER A 24 6.51 -8.42 -2.77
N LYS A 25 7.54 -8.26 -3.60
CA LYS A 25 7.79 -6.98 -4.28
C LYS A 25 6.64 -6.52 -5.20
N ILE A 26 5.82 -7.45 -5.65
CA ILE A 26 4.69 -7.21 -6.57
C ILE A 26 3.46 -6.71 -5.79
N ILE A 27 3.27 -7.16 -4.54
CA ILE A 27 2.06 -6.90 -3.74
C ILE A 27 2.19 -5.65 -2.85
N TRP A 28 3.38 -5.34 -2.30
CA TRP A 28 3.56 -4.22 -1.36
C TRP A 28 3.53 -2.82 -1.99
N ARG A 29 3.53 -2.72 -3.32
CA ARG A 29 3.65 -1.44 -4.01
C ARG A 29 2.29 -0.78 -4.26
N THR A 30 1.17 -1.45 -4.01
CA THR A 30 -0.17 -0.91 -4.25
C THR A 30 -0.65 -0.13 -3.03
N LYS A 31 -0.60 1.21 -3.09
CA LYS A 31 -1.08 2.06 -2.00
C LYS A 31 -2.60 2.15 -2.08
N MET A 32 -3.27 1.48 -1.15
CA MET A 32 -4.72 1.58 -0.96
C MET A 32 -5.07 2.93 -0.34
N VAL A 33 -6.08 3.58 -0.91
CA VAL A 33 -6.55 4.90 -0.50
C VAL A 33 -8.04 4.81 -0.22
N THR A 34 -8.48 5.42 0.88
CA THR A 34 -9.90 5.45 1.23
C THR A 34 -10.53 6.79 0.86
N ALA A 35 -11.80 6.78 0.44
CA ALA A 35 -12.62 7.98 0.32
C ALA A 35 -12.58 8.77 1.63
N GLY A 36 -12.57 10.10 1.52
CA GLY A 36 -12.47 11.03 2.63
C GLY A 36 -11.04 11.40 3.02
N GLN A 37 -10.03 10.62 2.60
CA GLN A 37 -8.63 10.99 2.80
C GLN A 37 -8.19 12.04 1.77
N LYS A 38 -7.04 12.68 2.05
CA LYS A 38 -6.38 13.64 1.16
C LYS A 38 -5.09 13.02 0.59
N PRO A 39 -5.21 12.12 -0.40
CA PRO A 39 -4.06 11.41 -0.95
C PRO A 39 -3.17 12.27 -1.86
N GLY A 40 -3.64 13.46 -2.26
CA GLY A 40 -2.98 14.35 -3.21
C GLY A 40 -3.59 14.30 -4.61
N THR A 41 -3.20 15.22 -5.47
CA THR A 41 -3.62 15.27 -6.89
C THR A 41 -3.16 14.00 -7.61
N GLY A 42 -4.04 13.39 -8.41
CA GLY A 42 -3.71 12.17 -9.14
C GLY A 42 -4.91 11.37 -9.62
N PHE A 43 -4.62 10.23 -10.23
CA PHE A 43 -5.63 9.28 -10.68
C PHE A 43 -5.84 8.17 -9.66
N TYR A 44 -7.11 7.92 -9.34
CA TYR A 44 -7.54 6.92 -8.38
C TYR A 44 -8.53 5.99 -9.06
N PHE A 45 -8.38 4.69 -8.82
CA PHE A 45 -9.19 3.66 -9.44
C PHE A 45 -9.94 2.92 -8.35
N CYS A 46 -11.27 2.98 -8.40
CA CYS A 46 -12.10 2.27 -7.43
C CYS A 46 -11.86 0.77 -7.57
N VAL A 47 -11.48 0.11 -6.48
CA VAL A 47 -11.19 -1.34 -6.50
C VAL A 47 -12.45 -2.19 -6.66
N GLN A 48 -13.63 -1.62 -6.37
CA GLN A 48 -14.90 -2.35 -6.45
C GLN A 48 -15.52 -2.34 -7.85
N CYS A 49 -15.45 -1.21 -8.56
CA CYS A 49 -16.11 -1.06 -9.87
C CYS A 49 -15.16 -0.65 -11.01
N GLY A 50 -13.87 -0.42 -10.72
CA GLY A 50 -12.88 0.04 -11.70
C GLY A 50 -13.04 1.50 -12.12
N HIS A 51 -13.91 2.28 -11.47
CA HIS A 51 -14.13 3.67 -11.86
C HIS A 51 -12.90 4.55 -11.58
N ARG A 52 -12.48 5.31 -12.60
CA ARG A 52 -11.37 6.26 -12.52
C ARG A 52 -11.87 7.61 -12.02
N VAL A 53 -11.32 8.06 -10.91
CA VAL A 53 -11.53 9.37 -10.30
C VAL A 53 -10.25 10.17 -10.45
N TYR A 54 -10.35 11.39 -10.97
CA TYR A 54 -9.23 12.32 -11.05
C TYR A 54 -9.40 13.39 -9.98
N LEU A 55 -8.40 13.53 -9.12
CA LEU A 55 -8.30 14.68 -8.21
C LEU A 55 -7.36 15.68 -8.84
N GLU A 56 -7.90 16.82 -9.24
CA GLU A 56 -7.14 17.98 -9.69
C GLU A 56 -6.49 18.75 -8.52
N ILE A 57 -7.19 18.81 -7.38
CA ILE A 57 -6.77 19.56 -6.20
C ILE A 57 -6.43 18.60 -5.07
N GLY A 58 -5.14 18.51 -4.72
CA GLY A 58 -4.65 17.60 -3.67
C GLY A 58 -5.06 17.97 -2.24
N THR A 59 -5.71 19.12 -2.04
CA THR A 59 -6.26 19.54 -0.76
C THR A 59 -7.70 19.05 -0.53
N ASP A 60 -8.37 18.59 -1.59
CA ASP A 60 -9.75 18.15 -1.54
C ASP A 60 -9.87 16.71 -1.02
N ARG A 61 -10.99 16.40 -0.36
CA ARG A 61 -11.24 15.05 0.18
C ARG A 61 -11.71 14.15 -0.96
N LEU A 62 -11.05 13.01 -1.14
CA LEU A 62 -11.43 12.04 -2.17
C LEU A 62 -12.92 11.65 -2.00
N PRO A 63 -13.83 11.98 -2.93
CA PRO A 63 -15.23 11.62 -2.79
C PRO A 63 -15.43 10.09 -2.88
N PRO A 64 -16.49 9.54 -2.29
CA PRO A 64 -16.87 8.15 -2.50
C PRO A 64 -17.17 7.89 -3.98
N CYS A 65 -17.05 6.63 -4.41
CA CYS A 65 -17.28 6.28 -5.80
C CYS A 65 -18.74 6.53 -6.19
N THR A 66 -18.98 7.37 -7.20
CA THR A 66 -20.34 7.69 -7.68
C THR A 66 -21.06 6.50 -8.33
N LYS A 67 -20.33 5.45 -8.75
CA LYS A 67 -20.91 4.25 -9.37
C LYS A 67 -21.38 3.18 -8.39
N CYS A 68 -20.60 2.93 -7.33
CA CYS A 68 -20.85 1.80 -6.42
C CYS A 68 -20.88 2.21 -4.95
N LEU A 69 -20.72 3.50 -4.65
CA LEU A 69 -20.56 4.05 -3.29
C LEU A 69 -19.36 3.46 -2.53
N GLY A 70 -18.47 2.76 -3.23
CA GLY A 70 -17.25 2.20 -2.68
C GLY A 70 -16.30 3.29 -2.20
N ASN A 71 -15.64 3.00 -1.09
CA ASN A 71 -14.67 3.90 -0.45
C ASN A 71 -13.22 3.47 -0.70
N GLN A 72 -12.96 2.36 -1.38
CA GLN A 72 -11.61 1.85 -1.60
C GLN A 72 -11.11 2.17 -3.01
N PHE A 73 -9.91 2.77 -3.08
CA PHE A 73 -9.26 3.22 -4.31
C PHE A 73 -7.79 2.79 -4.36
N ASN A 74 -7.31 2.55 -5.56
CA ASN A 74 -5.92 2.29 -5.88
C ASN A 74 -5.35 3.49 -6.64
N ASN A 75 -4.19 4.01 -6.23
CA ASN A 75 -3.52 5.14 -6.89
C ASN A 75 -2.52 4.73 -7.99
N LYS A 76 -2.43 3.43 -8.30
CA LYS A 76 -1.56 2.90 -9.35
C LYS A 76 -2.35 2.32 -10.51
N ASN A 77 -2.31 3.02 -11.64
CA ASN A 77 -2.37 2.39 -12.94
C ASN A 77 -1.10 2.76 -13.71
N ALA A 78 -0.36 1.72 -14.12
CA ALA A 78 0.96 1.69 -14.78
C ALA A 78 2.18 1.86 -13.85
#